data_AF-A0AAE2W1V4-F1
#
_entry.id   AF-A0AAE2W1V4-F1
#
_cell.length_a   1.000
_cell.length_b   1.000
_cell.length_c   1.000
_cell.angle_alpha   90.00
_cell.angle_beta   90.00
_cell.angle_gamma   90.00
#
_symmetry.space_group_name_H-M   'P 1'
#
loop_
_entity.id
_entity.type
_entity.pdbx_description
1 polymer ?
#
loop_
_entity_poly.entity_id
_entity_poly.type
_entity_poly.pdbx_seq_one_letter_code
_entity_poly.pdbx_strand_id
1 'polypeptide(L)'
;MCEFCTNEYHLSNAKWGEGEYGTPGGTVYWSFADTPGTGFGFSSYINDPAYRDIIREAFQAWEDVADIDFVEIADGAQTDIHLGWDTIDGAFGVVGEASTRGSKTTETLFSFTEAEIRFDVSENWTTDRDVARNEVGLYQVALHEIGHVLGLDHTGDTETIMYASDISDLPGLAAGDIQGAQIFYGAAEATPAPQPSTPDPEPVVEEYTPTFGDDSFTARAGNDVINGMQGTDTLNLTGAQTQYTLTLTAGNLILIDRVAGRDGIDTLVSIERLDFQSGASTLDNGLFEVDSFDGITNLDAEDFGQIVELYIAYFNRAPDALGLAFWGNAYSDGLSLEDMAALFIDQAETRDTYPSGMNNTDFATAVYENVLGRVPDADGFTFWTDLLDAGTVGRDVFILSVLEGAKAAIPQGSEPAFIAQVIEDRQYLENKADIGAYFAVHKGMSDVNDASNAMALFDGSQGSIQDAISAINGHYADALSTGSGDFLMPLVGVLDDPFTG
;
A
#
# COMPACT_ATOMS: atom_id res chain seq x y z
N MET A 1 -12.19 26.84 36.47
CA MET A 1 -12.91 27.56 35.40
C MET A 1 -12.55 26.81 34.14
N CYS A 2 -13.50 26.11 33.52
CA CYS A 2 -13.28 25.32 32.33
C CYS A 2 -13.02 26.26 31.15
N GLU A 3 -11.89 26.12 30.47
CA GLU A 3 -11.45 27.02 29.40
C GLU A 3 -12.10 26.72 28.03
N PHE A 4 -12.90 25.64 27.93
CA PHE A 4 -13.51 25.19 26.67
C PHE A 4 -14.99 24.80 26.78
N CYS A 5 -15.77 25.49 27.63
CA CYS A 5 -17.23 25.39 27.54
C CYS A 5 -17.73 26.20 26.32
N THR A 6 -17.78 25.59 25.14
CA THR A 6 -18.89 25.87 24.22
C THR A 6 -20.14 25.25 24.86
N ASN A 7 -21.31 25.86 24.72
CA ASN A 7 -22.45 25.69 25.64
C ASN A 7 -23.07 24.28 25.75
N GLU A 8 -22.51 23.23 25.15
CA GLU A 8 -23.18 21.93 25.02
C GLU A 8 -22.30 20.70 25.31
N TYR A 9 -21.00 20.80 25.62
CA TYR A 9 -20.20 19.61 26.00
C TYR A 9 -19.27 19.86 27.20
N HIS A 10 -19.27 18.90 28.12
CA HIS A 10 -18.19 18.74 29.08
C HIS A 10 -17.11 17.89 28.41
N LEU A 11 -15.88 18.40 28.31
CA LEU A 11 -14.75 17.65 27.75
C LEU A 11 -13.85 17.21 28.91
N SER A 12 -13.41 15.96 28.87
CA SER A 12 -12.40 15.48 29.82
C SER A 12 -11.06 16.19 29.56
N ASN A 13 -10.16 16.12 30.54
CA ASN A 13 -8.79 16.60 30.40
C ASN A 13 -7.83 15.48 29.96
N ALA A 14 -8.32 14.49 29.22
CA ALA A 14 -7.55 13.35 28.74
C ALA A 14 -7.99 12.88 27.33
N LYS A 15 -7.05 12.37 26.52
CA LYS A 15 -7.32 11.83 25.17
C LYS A 15 -6.33 10.71 24.80
N TRP A 16 -6.60 9.94 23.75
CA TRP A 16 -5.61 9.00 23.18
C TRP A 16 -4.52 9.70 22.37
N GLY A 17 -3.31 9.14 22.36
CA GLY A 17 -2.17 9.68 21.61
C GLY A 17 -1.41 10.80 22.32
N GLU A 18 -0.30 11.21 21.70
CA GLU A 18 0.59 12.27 22.19
C GLU A 18 0.24 13.61 21.54
N GLY A 19 0.13 14.69 22.33
CA GLY A 19 -0.15 16.03 21.83
C GLY A 19 -1.26 16.76 22.57
N GLU A 20 -1.56 17.97 22.11
CA GLU A 20 -2.68 18.79 22.62
C GLU A 20 -3.98 18.49 21.83
N TYR A 21 -5.11 19.04 22.28
CA TYR A 21 -6.39 18.97 21.54
C TYR A 21 -6.26 19.31 20.05
N GLY A 22 -6.94 18.55 19.19
CA GLY A 22 -6.95 18.71 17.74
C GLY A 22 -5.76 18.07 17.03
N THR A 23 -4.97 17.27 17.74
CA THR A 23 -3.94 16.39 17.16
C THR A 23 -4.45 14.95 17.09
N PRO A 24 -3.98 14.14 16.11
CA PRO A 24 -4.48 12.79 15.91
C PRO A 24 -4.41 11.92 17.17
N GLY A 25 -5.32 10.96 17.27
CA GLY A 25 -5.36 9.97 18.36
C GLY A 25 -4.27 8.91 18.22
N GLY A 26 -3.77 8.70 17.01
CA GLY A 26 -2.97 7.53 16.66
C GLY A 26 -3.82 6.25 16.71
N THR A 27 -3.14 5.11 16.67
CA THR A 27 -3.78 3.79 16.78
C THR A 27 -4.08 3.45 18.23
N VAL A 28 -5.32 3.02 18.49
CA VAL A 28 -5.82 2.54 19.78
C VAL A 28 -6.30 1.11 19.60
N TYR A 29 -5.64 0.17 20.28
CA TYR A 29 -5.98 -1.24 20.18
C TYR A 29 -7.11 -1.60 21.15
N TRP A 30 -8.18 -2.20 20.66
CA TRP A 30 -9.31 -2.59 21.50
C TRP A 30 -9.63 -4.08 21.37
N SER A 31 -10.26 -4.67 22.38
CA SER A 31 -10.65 -6.08 22.35
C SER A 31 -11.95 -6.35 23.09
N PHE A 32 -12.67 -7.36 22.61
CA PHE A 32 -13.65 -8.06 23.42
C PHE A 32 -12.91 -8.84 24.51
N ALA A 33 -13.21 -8.53 25.77
CA ALA A 33 -12.56 -9.16 26.91
C ALA A 33 -12.75 -10.69 26.89
N ASP A 34 -11.67 -11.43 27.10
CA ASP A 34 -11.67 -12.86 27.42
C ASP A 34 -11.10 -13.14 28.83
N THR A 35 -10.53 -12.10 29.44
CA THR A 35 -10.08 -12.04 30.83
C THR A 35 -10.81 -10.91 31.59
N PRO A 36 -10.87 -10.98 32.93
CA PRO A 36 -11.31 -9.84 33.73
C PRO A 36 -10.40 -8.62 33.50
N GLY A 37 -11.00 -7.44 33.36
CA GLY A 37 -10.27 -6.18 33.30
C GLY A 37 -9.55 -5.83 34.60
N THR A 38 -8.69 -4.82 34.54
CA THR A 38 -7.99 -4.26 35.71
C THR A 38 -8.87 -3.33 36.54
N GLY A 39 -9.93 -2.75 35.95
CA GLY A 39 -10.95 -1.93 36.62
C GLY A 39 -12.25 -2.69 36.87
N PHE A 40 -12.79 -3.32 35.83
CA PHE A 40 -14.04 -4.06 35.80
C PHE A 40 -13.79 -5.55 35.76
N GLY A 41 -14.62 -6.30 36.50
CA GLY A 41 -14.42 -7.74 36.64
C GLY A 41 -14.91 -8.58 35.46
N PHE A 42 -15.68 -7.99 34.54
CA PHE A 42 -16.41 -8.65 33.45
C PHE A 42 -17.02 -10.00 33.85
N SER A 43 -18.24 -9.97 34.41
CA SER A 43 -18.96 -11.19 34.80
C SER A 43 -19.25 -12.17 33.65
N SER A 44 -19.22 -11.71 32.40
CA SER A 44 -19.34 -12.53 31.18
C SER A 44 -18.68 -11.84 29.98
N TYR A 45 -18.43 -12.59 28.91
CA TYR A 45 -17.74 -12.11 27.70
C TYR A 45 -18.69 -11.99 26.51
N ILE A 46 -18.46 -11.01 25.65
CA ILE A 46 -19.27 -10.78 24.44
C ILE A 46 -18.80 -11.76 23.37
N ASN A 47 -19.50 -12.89 23.25
CA ASN A 47 -19.20 -13.94 22.26
C ASN A 47 -20.25 -14.03 21.14
N ASP A 48 -21.38 -13.33 21.30
CA ASP A 48 -22.41 -13.32 20.27
C ASP A 48 -21.93 -12.46 19.09
N PRO A 49 -21.79 -13.03 17.87
CA PRO A 49 -21.29 -12.30 16.71
C PRO A 49 -22.11 -11.04 16.40
N ALA A 50 -23.44 -11.10 16.55
CA ALA A 50 -24.30 -9.96 16.23
C ALA A 50 -24.06 -8.77 17.19
N TYR A 51 -23.71 -9.07 18.45
CA TYR A 51 -23.33 -8.02 19.40
C TYR A 51 -21.93 -7.47 19.13
N ARG A 52 -20.99 -8.31 18.69
CA ARG A 52 -19.66 -7.86 18.30
C ARG A 52 -19.71 -6.92 17.10
N ASP A 53 -20.46 -7.29 16.07
CA ASP A 53 -20.61 -6.50 14.85
C ASP A 53 -21.20 -5.11 15.12
N ILE A 54 -22.24 -5.05 15.95
CA ILE A 54 -22.82 -3.76 16.37
C ILE A 54 -21.83 -2.87 17.14
N ILE A 55 -20.95 -3.46 17.95
CA ILE A 55 -19.93 -2.69 18.69
C ILE A 55 -18.83 -2.21 17.75
N ARG A 56 -18.42 -3.01 16.76
CA ARG A 56 -17.49 -2.58 15.70
C ARG A 56 -18.04 -1.40 14.91
N GLU A 57 -19.32 -1.47 14.52
CA GLU A 57 -19.99 -0.36 13.84
C GLU A 57 -19.98 0.92 14.68
N ALA A 58 -20.06 0.80 16.01
CA ALA A 58 -20.00 1.94 16.91
C ALA A 58 -18.58 2.55 16.99
N PHE A 59 -17.51 1.75 16.99
CA PHE A 59 -16.13 2.25 16.87
C PHE A 59 -15.91 2.95 15.52
N GLN A 60 -16.34 2.32 14.42
CA GLN A 60 -16.21 2.87 13.08
C GLN A 60 -16.91 4.23 12.95
N ALA A 61 -18.11 4.38 13.51
CA ALA A 61 -18.84 5.63 13.43
C ALA A 61 -18.08 6.82 14.06
N TRP A 62 -17.26 6.57 15.08
CA TRP A 62 -16.40 7.59 15.69
C TRP A 62 -15.14 7.87 14.86
N GLU A 63 -14.52 6.84 14.30
CA GLU A 63 -13.36 6.93 13.40
C GLU A 63 -13.71 7.66 12.09
N ASP A 64 -14.92 7.47 11.55
CA ASP A 64 -15.42 8.17 10.36
C ASP A 64 -15.42 9.70 10.50
N VAL A 65 -15.43 10.21 11.73
CA VAL A 65 -15.61 11.64 12.02
C VAL A 65 -14.43 12.28 12.74
N ALA A 66 -13.52 11.50 13.32
CA ALA A 66 -12.40 11.96 14.12
C ALA A 66 -11.10 11.28 13.70
N ASP A 67 -9.98 12.00 13.71
CA ASP A 67 -8.66 11.47 13.32
C ASP A 67 -8.05 10.59 14.42
N ILE A 68 -8.59 9.38 14.58
CA ILE A 68 -8.20 8.33 15.53
C ILE A 68 -8.48 6.98 14.90
N ASP A 69 -7.58 6.01 15.10
CA ASP A 69 -7.59 4.70 14.44
C ASP A 69 -7.88 3.60 15.47
N PHE A 70 -8.98 2.87 15.33
CA PHE A 70 -9.41 1.83 16.27
C PHE A 70 -9.17 0.42 15.71
N VAL A 71 -8.18 -0.27 16.25
CA VAL A 71 -7.80 -1.62 15.77
C VAL A 71 -8.27 -2.67 16.75
N GLU A 72 -9.20 -3.53 16.33
CA GLU A 72 -9.58 -4.70 17.12
C GLU A 72 -8.45 -5.74 17.14
N ILE A 73 -8.06 -6.18 18.33
CA ILE A 73 -7.06 -7.24 18.55
C ILE A 73 -7.60 -8.33 19.49
N ALA A 74 -6.88 -9.44 19.58
CA ALA A 74 -7.13 -10.43 20.62
C ALA A 74 -6.85 -9.82 22.01
N ASP A 75 -7.69 -10.16 22.99
CA ASP A 75 -7.57 -9.68 24.37
C ASP A 75 -6.21 -10.04 24.96
N GLY A 76 -5.48 -9.04 25.48
CA GLY A 76 -4.14 -9.28 25.98
C GLY A 76 -3.39 -8.04 26.46
N ALA A 77 -2.09 -8.19 26.66
CA ALA A 77 -1.25 -7.14 27.25
C ALA A 77 -1.03 -5.90 26.35
N GLN A 78 -1.48 -5.95 25.09
CA GLN A 78 -1.41 -4.85 24.14
C GLN A 78 -2.75 -4.13 23.96
N THR A 79 -3.81 -4.59 24.63
CA THR A 79 -5.13 -3.96 24.57
C THR A 79 -5.10 -2.64 25.32
N ASP A 80 -5.50 -1.57 24.64
CA ASP A 80 -5.75 -0.26 25.22
C ASP A 80 -7.20 -0.15 25.74
N ILE A 81 -8.18 -0.69 25.02
CA ILE A 81 -9.60 -0.68 25.42
C ILE A 81 -10.15 -2.10 25.56
N HIS A 82 -10.54 -2.52 26.77
CA HIS A 82 -11.22 -3.79 27.01
C HIS A 82 -12.73 -3.61 27.11
N LEU A 83 -13.53 -4.49 26.53
CA LEU A 83 -14.98 -4.42 26.72
C LEU A 83 -15.67 -5.77 26.92
N GLY A 84 -16.66 -5.78 27.81
CA GLY A 84 -17.28 -7.01 28.27
C GLY A 84 -18.67 -6.83 28.89
N TRP A 85 -19.29 -7.94 29.26
CA TRP A 85 -20.52 -7.92 30.02
C TRP A 85 -20.23 -7.93 31.53
N ASP A 86 -20.95 -7.14 32.30
CA ASP A 86 -20.84 -7.16 33.76
C ASP A 86 -22.21 -7.04 34.43
N THR A 87 -22.29 -7.38 35.71
CA THR A 87 -23.48 -7.05 36.52
C THR A 87 -23.29 -5.65 37.09
N ILE A 88 -24.14 -4.70 36.71
CA ILE A 88 -24.04 -3.32 37.18
C ILE A 88 -25.05 -3.07 38.30
N ASP A 89 -26.33 -2.88 37.98
CA ASP A 89 -27.37 -2.62 38.98
C ASP A 89 -28.73 -3.28 38.69
N GLY A 90 -28.81 -4.09 37.63
CA GLY A 90 -30.02 -4.81 37.24
C GLY A 90 -30.81 -4.08 36.15
N ALA A 91 -31.86 -4.72 35.64
CA ALA A 91 -32.58 -4.20 34.47
C ALA A 91 -33.19 -2.80 34.68
N PHE A 92 -33.15 -1.98 33.62
CA PHE A 92 -33.66 -0.61 33.53
C PHE A 92 -32.92 0.41 34.41
N GLY A 93 -31.67 0.11 34.78
CA GLY A 93 -30.78 0.96 35.56
C GLY A 93 -29.67 1.57 34.70
N VAL A 94 -28.42 1.40 35.11
CA VAL A 94 -27.25 1.79 34.32
C VAL A 94 -26.97 0.70 33.28
N VAL A 95 -27.16 1.02 32.01
CA VAL A 95 -27.06 0.06 30.91
C VAL A 95 -25.63 -0.18 30.43
N GLY A 96 -24.74 0.80 30.61
CA GLY A 96 -23.33 0.75 30.23
C GLY A 96 -22.49 1.66 31.13
N GLU A 97 -21.19 1.38 31.21
CA GLU A 97 -20.22 2.22 31.90
C GLU A 97 -18.83 2.09 31.30
N ALA A 98 -18.22 3.23 30.98
CA ALA A 98 -16.81 3.34 30.61
C ALA A 98 -15.94 3.80 31.80
N SER A 99 -14.74 3.24 31.88
CA SER A 99 -13.67 3.68 32.79
C SER A 99 -12.42 3.97 31.98
N THR A 100 -11.68 5.02 32.34
CA THR A 100 -10.42 5.37 31.68
C THR A 100 -9.32 5.59 32.71
N ARG A 101 -8.10 5.26 32.33
CA ARG A 101 -6.86 5.57 33.06
C ARG A 101 -5.91 6.28 32.10
N GLY A 102 -5.14 7.18 32.66
CA GLY A 102 -4.16 7.93 31.88
C GLY A 102 -2.95 8.33 32.68
N SER A 103 -1.90 8.67 31.96
CA SER A 103 -0.67 9.20 32.53
C SER A 103 -0.44 10.64 32.02
N LYS A 104 0.25 11.45 32.82
CA LYS A 104 0.45 12.86 32.47
C LYS A 104 1.57 12.97 31.42
N THR A 105 1.22 13.38 30.20
CA THR A 105 2.16 13.50 29.07
C THR A 105 2.58 14.95 28.81
N THR A 106 1.71 15.94 29.03
CA THR A 106 2.05 17.38 28.93
C THR A 106 1.75 18.15 30.22
N GLU A 107 2.02 19.47 30.26
CA GLU A 107 1.68 20.29 31.43
C GLU A 107 0.15 20.38 31.65
N THR A 108 -0.65 20.24 30.57
CA THR A 108 -2.08 20.56 30.47
C THR A 108 -3.00 19.37 30.22
N LEU A 109 -2.54 18.26 29.63
CA LEU A 109 -3.37 17.11 29.24
C LEU A 109 -2.81 15.77 29.75
N PHE A 110 -3.70 14.82 30.06
CA PHE A 110 -3.35 13.41 30.28
C PHE A 110 -3.53 12.62 28.99
N SER A 111 -2.66 11.65 28.71
CA SER A 111 -2.92 10.67 27.65
C SER A 111 -3.55 9.43 28.26
N PHE A 112 -4.61 8.92 27.63
CA PHE A 112 -5.18 7.62 28.00
C PHE A 112 -4.14 6.53 27.76
N THR A 113 -4.07 5.60 28.69
CA THR A 113 -3.17 4.44 28.63
C THR A 113 -3.92 3.13 28.74
N GLU A 114 -5.20 3.20 29.14
CA GLU A 114 -6.09 2.06 29.30
C GLU A 114 -7.53 2.59 29.44
N ALA A 115 -8.48 1.87 28.88
CA ALA A 115 -9.89 2.07 29.12
C ALA A 115 -10.64 0.74 29.15
N GLU A 116 -11.80 0.76 29.79
CA GLU A 116 -12.66 -0.40 29.88
C GLU A 116 -14.11 0.00 29.70
N ILE A 117 -14.90 -0.78 28.95
CA ILE A 117 -16.34 -0.59 28.78
C ILE A 117 -17.05 -1.83 29.27
N ARG A 118 -18.04 -1.65 30.16
CA ARG A 118 -18.92 -2.74 30.57
C ARG A 118 -20.36 -2.44 30.20
N PHE A 119 -21.08 -3.47 29.79
CA PHE A 119 -22.52 -3.42 29.55
C PHE A 119 -23.26 -4.31 30.55
N ASP A 120 -24.42 -3.89 31.05
CA ASP A 120 -25.16 -4.68 32.05
C ASP A 120 -25.76 -5.95 31.43
N VAL A 121 -25.37 -7.11 31.94
CA VAL A 121 -25.93 -8.43 31.58
C VAL A 121 -27.45 -8.54 31.79
N SER A 122 -28.03 -7.66 32.60
CA SER A 122 -29.42 -7.73 33.05
C SER A 122 -30.40 -7.12 32.06
N GLU A 123 -29.91 -6.41 31.03
CA GLU A 123 -30.76 -5.73 30.06
C GLU A 123 -31.24 -6.65 28.93
N ASN A 124 -32.37 -6.28 28.34
CA ASN A 124 -32.92 -6.94 27.17
C ASN A 124 -32.33 -6.31 25.90
N TRP A 125 -31.08 -6.67 25.60
CA TRP A 125 -30.32 -6.13 24.47
C TRP A 125 -30.93 -6.50 23.13
N THR A 126 -30.90 -5.54 22.20
CA THR A 126 -31.23 -5.75 20.79
C THR A 126 -30.13 -5.15 19.90
N THR A 127 -29.93 -5.77 18.74
CA THR A 127 -29.09 -5.24 17.65
C THR A 127 -29.91 -4.38 16.68
N ASP A 128 -31.24 -4.38 16.78
CA ASP A 128 -32.10 -3.56 15.94
C ASP A 128 -31.89 -2.07 16.24
N ARG A 129 -31.80 -1.26 15.18
CA ARG A 129 -31.65 0.19 15.29
C ARG A 129 -32.94 0.89 15.71
N ASP A 130 -34.08 0.28 15.38
CA ASP A 130 -35.42 0.70 15.80
C ASP A 130 -35.79 -0.01 17.12
N VAL A 131 -35.32 0.54 18.24
CA VAL A 131 -35.41 -0.12 19.55
C VAL A 131 -36.85 -0.15 20.07
N ALA A 132 -37.35 -1.35 20.43
CA ALA A 132 -38.66 -1.45 21.05
C ALA A 132 -38.64 -0.93 22.50
N ARG A 133 -39.79 -0.46 23.00
CA ARG A 133 -39.93 0.17 24.34
C ARG A 133 -39.43 -0.69 25.54
N ASN A 134 -39.23 -1.99 25.37
CA ASN A 134 -38.76 -2.91 26.40
C ASN A 134 -37.40 -3.55 26.07
N GLU A 135 -36.68 -2.96 25.13
CA GLU A 135 -35.36 -3.38 24.67
C GLU A 135 -34.36 -2.24 24.87
N VAL A 136 -33.08 -2.58 24.87
CA VAL A 136 -31.98 -1.63 24.94
C VAL A 136 -31.13 -1.81 23.69
N GLY A 137 -30.99 -0.75 22.88
CA GLY A 137 -30.22 -0.78 21.65
C GLY A 137 -28.73 -0.81 21.94
N LEU A 138 -28.06 -1.91 21.59
CA LEU A 138 -26.63 -2.07 21.87
C LEU A 138 -25.78 -1.04 21.11
N TYR A 139 -26.18 -0.67 19.89
CA TYR A 139 -25.43 0.31 19.09
C TYR A 139 -25.39 1.68 19.76
N GLN A 140 -26.54 2.20 20.18
CA GLN A 140 -26.63 3.52 20.80
C GLN A 140 -25.84 3.57 22.11
N VAL A 141 -25.93 2.51 22.92
CA VAL A 141 -25.16 2.44 24.17
C VAL A 141 -23.66 2.28 23.88
N ALA A 142 -23.26 1.45 22.91
CA ALA A 142 -21.85 1.32 22.54
C ALA A 142 -21.26 2.65 22.05
N LEU A 143 -21.97 3.39 21.20
CA LEU A 143 -21.56 4.73 20.78
C LEU A 143 -21.34 5.67 21.98
N HIS A 144 -22.28 5.66 22.93
CA HIS A 144 -22.19 6.46 24.14
C HIS A 144 -20.94 6.13 24.96
N GLU A 145 -20.72 4.85 25.26
CA GLU A 145 -19.58 4.43 26.06
C GLU A 145 -18.23 4.66 25.34
N ILE A 146 -18.17 4.46 24.03
CA ILE A 146 -16.97 4.79 23.24
C ILE A 146 -16.70 6.29 23.27
N GLY A 147 -17.75 7.13 23.24
CA GLY A 147 -17.60 8.57 23.41
C GLY A 147 -16.91 8.94 24.73
N HIS A 148 -17.21 8.23 25.82
CA HIS A 148 -16.48 8.38 27.09
C HIS A 148 -15.02 7.96 27.00
N VAL A 149 -14.73 6.85 26.31
CA VAL A 149 -13.36 6.38 26.08
C VAL A 149 -12.58 7.29 25.14
N LEU A 150 -13.24 8.06 24.29
CA LEU A 150 -12.66 9.13 23.49
C LEU A 150 -12.39 10.41 24.29
N GLY A 151 -12.93 10.52 25.50
CA GLY A 151 -12.74 11.66 26.39
C GLY A 151 -13.91 12.64 26.44
N LEU A 152 -15.06 12.31 25.85
CA LEU A 152 -16.29 13.09 25.96
C LEU A 152 -16.98 12.81 27.30
N ASP A 153 -17.55 13.84 27.92
CA ASP A 153 -18.38 13.71 29.13
C ASP A 153 -19.84 14.01 28.77
N HIS A 154 -20.76 13.67 29.67
CA HIS A 154 -22.20 13.83 29.43
C HIS A 154 -22.59 15.25 29.07
N THR A 155 -23.59 15.36 28.21
CA THR A 155 -24.22 16.63 27.82
C THR A 155 -25.68 16.70 28.26
N GLY A 156 -26.19 17.94 28.35
CA GLY A 156 -27.61 18.23 28.52
C GLY A 156 -28.41 18.28 27.21
N ASP A 157 -27.76 18.12 26.05
CA ASP A 157 -28.40 18.08 24.74
C ASP A 157 -28.98 16.69 24.46
N THR A 158 -30.31 16.61 24.41
CA THR A 158 -31.07 15.37 24.20
C THR A 158 -30.94 14.79 22.80
N GLU A 159 -30.38 15.53 21.84
CA GLU A 159 -30.24 15.07 20.45
C GLU A 159 -28.90 14.37 20.19
N THR A 160 -28.03 14.26 21.19
CA THR A 160 -26.67 13.72 21.06
C THR A 160 -26.52 12.37 21.73
N ILE A 161 -25.59 11.54 21.22
CA ILE A 161 -25.38 10.21 21.81
C ILE A 161 -24.82 10.31 23.22
N MET A 162 -24.09 11.37 23.56
CA MET A 162 -23.56 11.63 24.91
C MET A 162 -24.60 12.16 25.91
N TYR A 163 -25.90 12.17 25.57
CA TYR A 163 -26.97 12.45 26.52
C TYR A 163 -27.12 11.33 27.55
N ALA A 164 -27.07 11.64 28.85
CA ALA A 164 -27.02 10.67 29.94
C ALA A 164 -28.35 9.93 30.24
N SER A 165 -29.35 10.00 29.37
CA SER A 165 -30.67 9.42 29.64
C SER A 165 -31.19 8.65 28.43
N ASP A 166 -32.29 9.09 27.81
CA ASP A 166 -32.94 8.31 26.77
C ASP A 166 -32.32 8.58 25.39
N ILE A 167 -31.54 7.61 24.90
CA ILE A 167 -30.86 7.64 23.59
C ILE A 167 -31.43 6.61 22.60
N SER A 168 -32.50 5.90 22.95
CA SER A 168 -32.97 4.74 22.17
C SER A 168 -33.45 5.08 20.76
N ASP A 169 -33.96 6.30 20.58
CA ASP A 169 -34.50 6.79 19.29
C ASP A 169 -33.45 7.51 18.43
N LEU A 170 -32.20 7.60 18.89
CA LEU A 170 -31.14 8.28 18.16
C LEU A 170 -30.55 7.38 17.06
N PRO A 171 -30.39 7.90 15.83
CA PRO A 171 -29.91 7.10 14.69
C PRO A 171 -28.38 6.91 14.68
N GLY A 172 -27.63 7.66 15.49
CA GLY A 172 -26.17 7.67 15.53
C GLY A 172 -25.60 9.00 16.03
N LEU A 173 -24.37 9.32 15.63
CA LEU A 173 -23.68 10.55 16.05
C LEU A 173 -24.38 11.81 15.49
N ALA A 174 -24.68 12.76 16.38
CA ALA A 174 -25.18 14.06 16.02
C ALA A 174 -24.04 15.07 15.81
N ALA A 175 -24.38 16.25 15.29
CA ALA A 175 -23.39 17.31 15.03
C ALA A 175 -22.60 17.73 16.28
N GLY A 176 -23.23 17.66 17.46
CA GLY A 176 -22.57 17.92 18.73
C GLY A 176 -21.53 16.86 19.09
N ASP A 177 -21.86 15.58 18.91
CA ASP A 177 -20.94 14.45 19.16
C ASP A 177 -19.70 14.56 18.26
N ILE A 178 -19.92 14.78 16.96
CA ILE A 178 -18.87 14.96 15.94
C ILE A 178 -17.96 16.13 16.31
N GLN A 179 -18.54 17.28 16.65
CA GLN A 179 -17.76 18.44 17.06
C GLN A 179 -16.93 18.15 18.32
N GLY A 180 -17.49 17.42 19.28
CA GLY A 180 -16.79 17.01 20.49
C GLY A 180 -15.55 16.16 20.18
N ALA A 181 -15.71 15.10 19.38
CA ALA A 181 -14.59 14.22 19.01
C ALA A 181 -13.54 14.96 18.18
N GLN A 182 -13.96 15.82 17.24
CA GLN A 182 -13.03 16.62 16.42
C GLN A 182 -12.25 17.67 17.21
N ILE A 183 -12.76 18.16 18.33
CA ILE A 183 -11.98 19.02 19.25
C ILE A 183 -10.81 18.23 19.83
N PHE A 184 -10.99 16.94 20.12
CA PHE A 184 -9.92 16.10 20.66
C PHE A 184 -8.91 15.69 19.60
N TYR A 185 -9.38 15.21 18.45
CA TYR A 185 -8.56 14.47 17.50
C TYR A 185 -8.31 15.21 16.19
N GLY A 186 -9.10 16.23 15.88
CA GLY A 186 -9.20 16.77 14.52
C GLY A 186 -10.28 16.05 13.71
N ALA A 187 -10.68 16.63 12.59
CA ALA A 187 -11.56 15.95 11.65
C ALA A 187 -10.79 14.85 10.93
N ALA A 188 -11.40 13.68 10.77
CA ALA A 188 -10.89 12.66 9.86
C ALA A 188 -10.58 13.30 8.49
N GLU A 189 -9.42 13.02 7.91
CA GLU A 189 -9.07 13.59 6.61
C GLU A 189 -10.12 13.16 5.56
N ALA A 190 -10.58 14.11 4.75
CA ALA A 190 -11.75 13.92 3.89
C ALA A 190 -11.51 12.84 2.81
N THR A 191 -12.15 11.69 2.97
CA THR A 191 -12.49 10.74 1.91
C THR A 191 -13.47 11.38 0.90
N PRO A 192 -13.43 11.04 -0.41
CA PRO A 192 -14.45 11.45 -1.36
C PRO A 192 -15.81 10.78 -1.02
N ALA A 193 -16.91 11.54 -1.17
CA ALA A 193 -18.25 11.22 -0.66
C ALA A 193 -18.85 9.84 -1.04
N PRO A 194 -19.71 9.25 -0.19
CA PRO A 194 -20.38 7.96 -0.41
C PRO A 194 -21.51 8.05 -1.47
N GLN A 195 -21.64 7.03 -2.31
CA GLN A 195 -22.81 6.84 -3.19
C GLN A 195 -23.84 5.91 -2.50
N PRO A 196 -25.16 6.14 -2.71
CA PRO A 196 -26.22 5.46 -1.96
C PRO A 196 -26.35 3.97 -2.32
N SER A 197 -26.45 3.14 -1.28
CA SER A 197 -26.63 1.69 -1.31
C SER A 197 -28.03 1.25 -1.75
N THR A 198 -28.11 0.21 -2.59
CA THR A 198 -29.28 -0.69 -2.68
C THR A 198 -28.94 -2.02 -2.00
N PRO A 199 -29.84 -2.62 -1.22
CA PRO A 199 -29.54 -3.84 -0.47
C PRO A 199 -29.62 -5.09 -1.37
N ASP A 200 -28.55 -5.89 -1.37
CA ASP A 200 -28.52 -7.30 -1.78
C ASP A 200 -27.53 -8.03 -0.83
N PRO A 201 -27.61 -9.37 -0.68
CA PRO A 201 -27.46 -10.06 0.60
C PRO A 201 -26.00 -10.13 1.10
N GLU A 202 -25.83 -10.02 2.41
CA GLU A 202 -24.55 -10.06 3.12
C GLU A 202 -23.75 -11.35 2.88
N PRO A 203 -22.44 -11.26 2.55
CA PRO A 203 -21.51 -12.37 2.66
C PRO A 203 -21.11 -12.61 4.12
N VAL A 204 -20.81 -13.87 4.46
CA VAL A 204 -20.38 -14.31 5.79
C VAL A 204 -19.02 -13.70 6.15
N VAL A 205 -18.92 -13.00 7.29
CA VAL A 205 -17.66 -12.49 7.85
C VAL A 205 -16.97 -13.60 8.64
N GLU A 206 -15.87 -14.16 8.13
CA GLU A 206 -14.96 -15.00 8.94
C GLU A 206 -13.89 -14.10 9.60
N GLU A 207 -13.89 -13.96 10.93
CA GLU A 207 -12.79 -13.34 11.70
C GLU A 207 -11.53 -14.21 11.62
N TYR A 208 -10.44 -13.67 11.06
CA TYR A 208 -9.14 -14.37 10.99
C TYR A 208 -8.27 -14.02 12.20
N THR A 209 -7.73 -15.04 12.87
CA THR A 209 -6.61 -14.89 13.82
C THR A 209 -5.35 -15.37 13.13
N PRO A 210 -4.43 -14.48 12.70
CA PRO A 210 -3.15 -14.90 12.11
C PRO A 210 -2.39 -15.81 13.09
N THR A 211 -1.78 -16.85 12.55
CA THR A 211 -1.02 -17.88 13.24
C THR A 211 0.47 -17.76 12.89
N PHE A 212 1.28 -18.74 13.31
CA PHE A 212 2.69 -18.84 12.86
C PHE A 212 2.86 -19.90 11.75
N GLY A 213 1.78 -20.27 11.06
CA GLY A 213 1.80 -21.16 9.90
C GLY A 213 1.02 -20.54 8.74
N ASP A 214 0.96 -21.25 7.62
CA ASP A 214 0.34 -20.76 6.39
C ASP A 214 -1.15 -20.37 6.60
N ASP A 215 -1.42 -19.06 6.54
CA ASP A 215 -2.75 -18.49 6.69
C ASP A 215 -3.31 -17.96 5.37
N SER A 216 -4.63 -17.79 5.35
CA SER A 216 -5.35 -17.24 4.21
C SER A 216 -6.24 -16.11 4.71
N PHE A 217 -6.01 -14.90 4.22
CA PHE A 217 -6.73 -13.68 4.58
C PHE A 217 -7.73 -13.36 3.47
N THR A 218 -8.80 -12.64 3.78
CA THR A 218 -9.71 -12.10 2.75
C THR A 218 -9.71 -10.60 2.89
N ALA A 219 -9.37 -9.88 1.82
CA ALA A 219 -9.41 -8.44 1.79
C ALA A 219 -10.84 -7.92 1.96
N ARG A 220 -10.96 -6.74 2.56
CA ARG A 220 -12.23 -6.12 2.92
C ARG A 220 -12.19 -4.64 2.58
N ALA A 221 -13.35 -4.00 2.60
CA ALA A 221 -13.39 -2.56 2.45
C ALA A 221 -12.78 -1.92 3.70
N GLY A 222 -11.88 -0.97 3.51
CA GLY A 222 -11.13 -0.36 4.61
C GLY A 222 -9.69 -0.15 4.18
N ASN A 223 -8.88 0.44 5.05
CA ASN A 223 -7.45 0.48 4.85
C ASN A 223 -6.81 -0.33 5.97
N ASP A 224 -6.50 -1.59 5.70
CA ASP A 224 -6.11 -2.52 6.75
C ASP A 224 -4.59 -2.66 6.87
N VAL A 225 -4.11 -3.11 8.03
CA VAL A 225 -2.75 -3.67 8.17
C VAL A 225 -2.89 -5.17 8.30
N ILE A 226 -2.44 -5.91 7.29
CA ILE A 226 -2.58 -7.37 7.22
C ILE A 226 -1.21 -7.99 7.50
N ASN A 227 -1.10 -8.73 8.61
CA ASN A 227 0.15 -9.36 9.05
C ASN A 227 0.05 -10.89 9.10
N GLY A 228 0.74 -11.57 8.18
CA GLY A 228 0.79 -13.05 8.12
C GLY A 228 1.67 -13.70 9.18
N MET A 229 2.58 -12.94 9.80
CA MET A 229 3.59 -13.43 10.74
C MET A 229 4.61 -14.40 10.12
N GLN A 230 4.52 -15.69 10.43
CA GLN A 230 5.43 -16.73 9.93
C GLN A 230 4.60 -17.73 9.15
N GLY A 231 5.15 -18.25 8.06
CA GLY A 231 4.43 -19.20 7.24
C GLY A 231 4.56 -18.78 5.78
N THR A 232 3.68 -19.30 4.95
CA THR A 232 3.43 -18.76 3.63
C THR A 232 1.97 -18.33 3.56
N ASP A 233 1.76 -17.03 3.63
CA ASP A 233 0.49 -16.39 3.87
C ASP A 233 -0.10 -15.83 2.58
N THR A 234 -1.42 -15.97 2.41
CA THR A 234 -2.12 -15.61 1.18
C THR A 234 -3.25 -14.63 1.43
N LEU A 235 -3.23 -13.45 0.82
CA LEU A 235 -4.35 -12.51 0.80
C LEU A 235 -5.25 -12.75 -0.41
N ASN A 236 -6.51 -13.14 -0.15
CA ASN A 236 -7.54 -13.29 -1.18
C ASN A 236 -8.22 -11.95 -1.45
N LEU A 237 -8.11 -11.49 -2.68
CA LEU A 237 -8.61 -10.22 -3.18
C LEU A 237 -9.90 -10.44 -3.96
N THR A 238 -10.84 -9.50 -3.82
CA THR A 238 -12.18 -9.66 -4.37
C THR A 238 -12.30 -9.18 -5.82
N GLY A 239 -11.18 -8.73 -6.42
CA GLY A 239 -11.10 -8.16 -7.76
C GLY A 239 -10.09 -8.77 -8.71
N ALA A 240 -10.15 -8.33 -9.97
CA ALA A 240 -9.15 -8.70 -10.97
C ALA A 240 -7.84 -7.94 -10.77
N GLN A 241 -6.71 -8.57 -11.07
CA GLN A 241 -5.38 -8.00 -10.90
C GLN A 241 -5.22 -6.62 -11.55
N THR A 242 -5.84 -6.42 -12.72
CA THR A 242 -5.84 -5.15 -13.47
C THR A 242 -6.49 -3.97 -12.74
N GLN A 243 -7.07 -4.19 -11.56
CA GLN A 243 -7.71 -3.16 -10.75
C GLN A 243 -6.86 -2.73 -9.55
N TYR A 244 -5.68 -3.34 -9.34
CA TYR A 244 -4.83 -3.07 -8.18
C TYR A 244 -3.50 -2.43 -8.53
N THR A 245 -2.99 -1.63 -7.60
CA THR A 245 -1.60 -1.17 -7.55
C THR A 245 -0.91 -1.82 -6.35
N LEU A 246 0.18 -2.56 -6.56
CA LEU A 246 1.04 -3.07 -5.48
C LEU A 246 2.33 -2.24 -5.40
N THR A 247 2.44 -1.39 -4.39
CA THR A 247 3.64 -0.59 -4.18
C THR A 247 4.64 -1.36 -3.32
N LEU A 248 5.86 -1.53 -3.85
CA LEU A 248 6.98 -2.14 -3.15
C LEU A 248 7.79 -1.03 -2.46
N THR A 249 8.06 -1.18 -1.15
CA THR A 249 8.94 -0.27 -0.39
C THR A 249 9.98 -1.06 0.40
N ALA A 250 11.00 -0.40 0.93
CA ALA A 250 11.96 -1.01 1.85
C ALA A 250 11.29 -1.34 3.20
N GLY A 251 10.57 -2.47 3.25
CA GLY A 251 10.05 -3.08 4.48
C GLY A 251 8.54 -3.33 4.49
N ASN A 252 7.75 -2.59 3.72
CA ASN A 252 6.30 -2.77 3.66
C ASN A 252 5.80 -2.84 2.21
N LEU A 253 4.67 -3.51 2.02
CA LEU A 253 3.92 -3.52 0.77
C LEU A 253 2.65 -2.69 0.97
N ILE A 254 2.29 -1.89 -0.02
CA ILE A 254 1.01 -1.18 -0.01
C ILE A 254 0.20 -1.65 -1.21
N LEU A 255 -0.93 -2.30 -0.95
CA LEU A 255 -1.87 -2.75 -1.97
C LEU A 255 -3.04 -1.78 -2.05
N ILE A 256 -3.26 -1.19 -3.22
CA ILE A 256 -4.35 -0.27 -3.47
C ILE A 256 -5.32 -0.94 -4.42
N ASP A 257 -6.54 -1.16 -3.97
CA ASP A 257 -7.68 -1.40 -4.84
C ASP A 257 -8.22 -0.09 -5.40
N ARG A 258 -8.18 0.04 -6.73
CA ARG A 258 -8.67 1.25 -7.40
C ARG A 258 -10.19 1.27 -7.52
N VAL A 259 -10.89 0.20 -7.15
CA VAL A 259 -12.36 0.12 -7.12
C VAL A 259 -12.86 0.54 -5.74
N ALA A 260 -13.56 1.68 -5.70
CA ALA A 260 -14.08 2.22 -4.45
C ALA A 260 -15.04 1.25 -3.71
N GLY A 261 -14.85 1.14 -2.40
CA GLY A 261 -15.73 0.37 -1.50
C GLY A 261 -15.56 -1.14 -1.56
N ARG A 262 -14.45 -1.64 -2.12
CA ARG A 262 -14.17 -3.07 -2.26
C ARG A 262 -13.05 -3.56 -1.32
N ASP A 263 -11.79 -3.51 -1.71
CA ASP A 263 -10.66 -3.99 -0.88
C ASP A 263 -9.81 -2.83 -0.30
N GLY A 264 -10.07 -1.59 -0.72
CA GLY A 264 -9.43 -0.39 -0.16
C GLY A 264 -7.90 -0.31 -0.29
N ILE A 265 -7.21 0.23 0.73
CA ILE A 265 -5.74 0.44 0.74
C ILE A 265 -5.10 -0.30 1.90
N ASP A 266 -4.50 -1.44 1.62
CA ASP A 266 -3.93 -2.31 2.64
C ASP A 266 -2.42 -2.18 2.73
N THR A 267 -1.90 -2.17 3.96
CA THR A 267 -0.48 -2.39 4.24
C THR A 267 -0.25 -3.85 4.55
N LEU A 268 0.56 -4.53 3.74
CA LEU A 268 0.83 -5.96 3.91
C LEU A 268 2.20 -6.15 4.59
N VAL A 269 2.20 -6.97 5.62
CA VAL A 269 3.37 -7.31 6.43
C VAL A 269 3.49 -8.83 6.46
N SER A 270 4.61 -9.39 5.99
CA SER A 270 4.79 -10.86 5.93
C SER A 270 3.61 -11.56 5.23
N ILE A 271 3.24 -11.05 4.05
CA ILE A 271 2.27 -11.68 3.15
C ILE A 271 3.03 -12.06 1.89
N GLU A 272 3.14 -13.36 1.64
CA GLU A 272 3.91 -13.89 0.53
C GLU A 272 3.08 -13.93 -0.76
N ARG A 273 1.75 -14.10 -0.68
CA ARG A 273 0.92 -14.36 -1.85
C ARG A 273 -0.33 -13.50 -1.92
N LEU A 274 -0.69 -13.11 -3.14
CA LEU A 274 -1.98 -12.50 -3.46
C LEU A 274 -2.78 -13.43 -4.38
N ASP A 275 -4.03 -13.71 -4.01
CA ASP A 275 -5.00 -14.43 -4.83
C ASP A 275 -6.03 -13.44 -5.39
N PHE A 276 -5.91 -13.07 -6.66
CA PHE A 276 -6.87 -12.19 -7.33
C PHE A 276 -8.07 -13.00 -7.83
N GLN A 277 -9.29 -12.42 -7.78
CA GLN A 277 -10.52 -13.05 -8.27
C GLN A 277 -10.42 -13.60 -9.72
N SER A 278 -9.55 -13.02 -10.54
CA SER A 278 -9.30 -13.45 -11.92
C SER A 278 -8.27 -14.59 -12.07
N GLY A 279 -7.65 -15.08 -10.99
CA GLY A 279 -6.60 -16.11 -11.00
C GLY A 279 -5.31 -15.63 -11.66
N ALA A 280 -4.75 -14.51 -11.21
CA ALA A 280 -3.49 -13.99 -11.74
C ALA A 280 -2.29 -14.70 -11.10
N SER A 281 -1.29 -15.05 -11.92
CA SER A 281 -0.15 -15.82 -11.43
C SER A 281 1.19 -15.37 -11.99
N THR A 282 2.21 -15.39 -11.13
CA THR A 282 3.62 -15.20 -11.51
C THR A 282 4.33 -16.52 -11.82
N LEU A 283 3.88 -17.64 -11.24
CA LEU A 283 4.49 -18.97 -11.38
C LEU A 283 3.57 -20.02 -12.01
N ASP A 284 2.51 -19.61 -12.72
CA ASP A 284 1.49 -20.49 -13.31
C ASP A 284 0.78 -21.41 -12.28
N ASN A 285 0.68 -20.95 -11.04
CA ASN A 285 0.03 -21.63 -9.92
C ASN A 285 -1.31 -20.99 -9.51
N GLY A 286 -1.75 -19.94 -10.20
CA GLY A 286 -2.97 -19.18 -9.91
C GLY A 286 -2.79 -18.08 -8.85
N LEU A 287 -1.59 -17.94 -8.26
CA LEU A 287 -1.26 -16.97 -7.23
C LEU A 287 -0.14 -16.03 -7.68
N PHE A 288 -0.20 -14.80 -7.21
CA PHE A 288 0.84 -13.81 -7.39
C PHE A 288 1.80 -13.88 -6.20
N GLU A 289 3.01 -14.41 -6.42
CA GLU A 289 4.05 -14.57 -5.39
C GLU A 289 4.81 -13.24 -5.21
N VAL A 290 4.56 -12.54 -4.12
CA VAL A 290 5.15 -11.22 -3.81
C VAL A 290 6.57 -11.34 -3.28
N ASP A 291 6.83 -12.38 -2.50
CA ASP A 291 8.14 -12.76 -1.96
C ASP A 291 9.19 -13.04 -3.06
N SER A 292 8.75 -13.26 -4.31
CA SER A 292 9.64 -13.26 -5.46
C SER A 292 10.26 -11.90 -5.82
N PHE A 293 9.89 -10.83 -5.08
CA PHE A 293 10.33 -9.45 -5.31
C PHE A 293 10.96 -8.77 -4.07
N ASP A 294 11.20 -9.49 -2.97
CA ASP A 294 11.77 -8.87 -1.75
C ASP A 294 13.19 -8.32 -1.98
N GLY A 295 13.98 -9.04 -2.77
CA GLY A 295 15.38 -8.73 -3.04
C GLY A 295 15.57 -7.45 -3.83
N ILE A 296 14.62 -7.08 -4.71
CA ILE A 296 14.76 -5.89 -5.55
C ILE A 296 14.72 -4.59 -4.73
N THR A 297 13.97 -4.52 -3.63
CA THR A 297 13.91 -3.32 -2.78
C THR A 297 15.22 -3.00 -2.06
N ASN A 298 16.17 -3.95 -2.02
CA ASN A 298 17.47 -3.82 -1.36
C ASN A 298 18.61 -3.44 -2.30
N LEU A 299 18.39 -3.42 -3.61
CA LEU A 299 19.43 -3.01 -4.57
C LEU A 299 19.66 -1.51 -4.47
N ASP A 300 20.90 -1.09 -4.68
CA ASP A 300 21.22 0.33 -4.78
C ASP A 300 20.91 0.88 -6.18
N ALA A 301 21.00 2.21 -6.32
CA ALA A 301 20.68 2.89 -7.56
C ALA A 301 21.61 2.50 -8.73
N GLU A 302 22.86 2.12 -8.44
CA GLU A 302 23.82 1.72 -9.47
C GLU A 302 23.45 0.35 -10.05
N ASP A 303 23.15 -0.61 -9.18
CA ASP A 303 22.70 -1.95 -9.56
C ASP A 303 21.39 -1.89 -10.36
N PHE A 304 20.43 -1.07 -9.92
CA PHE A 304 19.19 -0.83 -10.67
C PHE A 304 19.44 -0.29 -12.08
N GLY A 305 20.29 0.73 -12.19
CA GLY A 305 20.62 1.34 -13.47
C GLY A 305 21.20 0.33 -14.45
N GLN A 306 22.05 -0.59 -13.98
CA GLN A 306 22.63 -1.64 -14.81
C GLN A 306 21.59 -2.62 -15.37
N ILE A 307 20.57 -2.99 -14.59
CA ILE A 307 19.49 -3.87 -15.06
C ILE A 307 18.59 -3.14 -16.06
N VAL A 308 18.24 -1.88 -15.80
CA VAL A 308 17.47 -1.05 -16.74
C VAL A 308 18.19 -0.90 -18.08
N GLU A 309 19.51 -0.68 -18.04
CA GLU A 309 20.36 -0.60 -19.22
C GLU A 309 20.40 -1.92 -20.03
N LEU A 310 20.38 -3.09 -19.38
CA LEU A 310 20.26 -4.38 -20.07
C LEU A 310 18.95 -4.47 -20.86
N TYR A 311 17.83 -4.06 -20.28
CA TYR A 311 16.55 -4.01 -20.99
C TYR A 311 16.62 -3.13 -22.23
N ILE A 312 17.21 -1.94 -22.11
CA ILE A 312 17.40 -1.02 -23.22
C ILE A 312 18.27 -1.69 -24.29
N ALA A 313 19.40 -2.28 -23.92
CA ALA A 313 20.35 -2.83 -24.88
C ALA A 313 19.85 -4.07 -25.63
N TYR A 314 19.07 -4.95 -24.97
CA TYR A 314 18.62 -6.22 -25.53
C TYR A 314 17.21 -6.20 -26.13
N PHE A 315 16.33 -5.34 -25.63
CA PHE A 315 14.93 -5.26 -26.09
C PHE A 315 14.62 -3.95 -26.84
N ASN A 316 15.43 -2.89 -26.65
CA ASN A 316 15.17 -1.55 -27.18
C ASN A 316 13.81 -0.97 -26.73
N ARG A 317 13.49 -1.18 -25.45
CA ARG A 317 12.30 -0.60 -24.78
C ARG A 317 12.60 -0.30 -23.31
N ALA A 318 11.69 0.41 -22.66
CA ALA A 318 11.70 0.48 -21.20
C ALA A 318 11.52 -0.93 -20.59
N PRO A 319 12.07 -1.18 -19.39
CA PRO A 319 11.67 -2.35 -18.62
C PRO A 319 10.16 -2.35 -18.37
N ASP A 320 9.57 -3.53 -18.23
CA ASP A 320 8.26 -3.70 -17.61
C ASP A 320 8.46 -3.92 -16.10
N ALA A 321 7.57 -3.41 -15.25
CA ALA A 321 7.77 -3.43 -13.80
C ALA A 321 7.85 -4.85 -13.22
N LEU A 322 7.01 -5.78 -13.69
CA LEU A 322 7.04 -7.17 -13.26
C LEU A 322 8.35 -7.88 -13.63
N GLY A 323 8.79 -7.75 -14.88
CA GLY A 323 10.06 -8.30 -15.33
C GLY A 323 11.25 -7.67 -14.62
N LEU A 324 11.25 -6.34 -14.45
CA LEU A 324 12.29 -5.64 -13.72
C LEU A 324 12.40 -6.17 -12.28
N ALA A 325 11.27 -6.35 -11.60
CA ALA A 325 11.22 -6.94 -10.25
C ALA A 325 11.79 -8.36 -10.21
N PHE A 326 11.40 -9.21 -11.16
CA PHE A 326 11.93 -10.57 -11.26
C PHE A 326 13.45 -10.60 -11.45
N TRP A 327 13.98 -9.83 -12.40
CA TRP A 327 15.42 -9.82 -12.68
C TRP A 327 16.23 -9.10 -11.61
N GLY A 328 15.68 -8.05 -10.99
CA GLY A 328 16.27 -7.41 -9.82
C GLY A 328 16.37 -8.36 -8.65
N ASN A 329 15.32 -9.16 -8.38
CA ASN A 329 15.40 -10.18 -7.35
C ASN A 329 16.44 -11.25 -7.67
N ALA A 330 16.46 -11.76 -8.91
CA ALA A 330 17.46 -12.74 -9.34
C ALA A 330 18.90 -12.22 -9.21
N TYR A 331 19.13 -10.93 -9.51
CA TYR A 331 20.42 -10.27 -9.32
C TYR A 331 20.79 -10.15 -7.83
N SER A 332 19.83 -9.76 -6.98
CA SER A 332 19.98 -9.74 -5.52
C SER A 332 20.35 -11.12 -4.94
N ASP A 333 19.81 -12.19 -5.53
CA ASP A 333 20.12 -13.59 -5.21
C ASP A 333 21.47 -14.09 -5.78
N GLY A 334 22.19 -13.24 -6.52
CA GLY A 334 23.55 -13.49 -6.99
C GLY A 334 23.66 -13.90 -8.47
N LEU A 335 22.60 -13.78 -9.27
CA LEU A 335 22.71 -13.90 -10.72
C LEU A 335 23.54 -12.72 -11.27
N SER A 336 24.58 -13.00 -12.04
CA SER A 336 25.40 -11.93 -12.61
C SER A 336 24.74 -11.29 -13.84
N LEU A 337 25.17 -10.08 -14.21
CA LEU A 337 24.67 -9.41 -15.42
C LEU A 337 25.03 -10.19 -16.69
N GLU A 338 26.17 -10.87 -16.71
CA GLU A 338 26.58 -11.73 -17.82
C GLU A 338 25.64 -12.93 -17.99
N ASP A 339 25.26 -13.58 -16.88
CA ASP A 339 24.31 -14.69 -16.92
C ASP A 339 22.91 -14.20 -17.31
N MET A 340 22.50 -13.02 -16.83
CA MET A 340 21.25 -12.38 -17.24
C MET A 340 21.24 -12.05 -18.75
N ALA A 341 22.31 -11.45 -19.27
CA ALA A 341 22.52 -11.17 -20.69
C ALA A 341 22.39 -12.43 -21.57
N ALA A 342 22.98 -13.55 -21.12
CA ALA A 342 22.87 -14.83 -21.80
C ALA A 342 21.42 -15.37 -21.83
N LEU A 343 20.58 -15.01 -20.86
CA LEU A 343 19.15 -15.36 -20.85
C LEU A 343 18.30 -14.40 -21.70
N PHE A 344 18.69 -13.11 -21.78
CA PHE A 344 17.98 -12.10 -22.56
C PHE A 344 18.09 -12.33 -24.05
N ILE A 345 19.28 -12.73 -24.55
CA ILE A 345 19.50 -12.95 -25.99
C ILE A 345 18.57 -14.01 -26.60
N ASP A 346 18.11 -14.96 -25.79
CA ASP A 346 17.27 -16.07 -26.23
C ASP A 346 15.77 -15.76 -26.19
N GLN A 347 15.37 -14.64 -25.60
CA GLN A 347 13.97 -14.21 -25.54
C GLN A 347 13.41 -13.94 -26.94
N ALA A 348 12.11 -14.21 -27.12
CA ALA A 348 11.43 -14.00 -28.40
C ALA A 348 11.53 -12.54 -28.86
N GLU A 349 11.40 -11.59 -27.93
CA GLU A 349 11.51 -10.16 -28.19
C GLU A 349 12.90 -9.75 -28.70
N THR A 350 13.98 -10.23 -28.06
CA THR A 350 15.34 -9.97 -28.57
C THR A 350 15.57 -10.60 -29.94
N ARG A 351 14.96 -11.76 -30.23
CA ARG A 351 15.01 -12.38 -31.56
C ARG A 351 14.22 -11.60 -32.60
N ASP A 352 13.22 -10.83 -32.21
CA ASP A 352 12.46 -9.94 -33.09
C ASP A 352 13.24 -8.64 -33.34
N THR A 353 13.85 -8.06 -32.30
CA THR A 353 14.71 -6.86 -32.39
C THR A 353 16.02 -7.15 -33.14
N TYR A 354 16.66 -8.29 -32.85
CA TYR A 354 17.92 -8.74 -33.45
C TYR A 354 17.79 -10.15 -34.06
N PRO A 355 17.15 -10.28 -35.24
CA PRO A 355 16.94 -11.57 -35.88
C PRO A 355 18.21 -12.40 -36.05
N SER A 356 18.14 -13.68 -35.71
CA SER A 356 19.27 -14.62 -35.87
C SER A 356 19.84 -14.69 -37.30
N GLY A 357 19.01 -14.40 -38.31
CA GLY A 357 19.42 -14.32 -39.72
C GLY A 357 20.02 -12.98 -40.16
N MET A 358 19.98 -11.94 -39.31
CA MET A 358 20.67 -10.66 -39.54
C MET A 358 22.17 -10.91 -39.67
N ASN A 359 22.89 -10.25 -40.57
CA ASN A 359 24.35 -10.40 -40.63
C ASN A 359 25.02 -9.58 -39.50
N ASN A 360 26.29 -9.86 -39.19
CA ASN A 360 26.97 -9.25 -38.05
C ASN A 360 27.22 -7.75 -38.22
N THR A 361 27.37 -7.26 -39.45
CA THR A 361 27.50 -5.83 -39.77
C THR A 361 26.22 -5.07 -39.46
N ASP A 362 25.07 -5.57 -39.93
CA ASP A 362 23.75 -4.97 -39.68
C ASP A 362 23.41 -5.07 -38.19
N PHE A 363 23.72 -6.20 -37.56
CA PHE A 363 23.52 -6.42 -36.12
C PHE A 363 24.33 -5.43 -35.28
N ALA A 364 25.64 -5.29 -35.52
CA ALA A 364 26.47 -4.36 -34.79
C ALA A 364 26.01 -2.90 -35.00
N THR A 365 25.55 -2.55 -36.19
CA THR A 365 25.00 -1.22 -36.47
C THR A 365 23.73 -0.96 -35.65
N ALA A 366 22.80 -1.92 -35.62
CA ALA A 366 21.55 -1.80 -34.88
C ALA A 366 21.77 -1.69 -33.36
N VAL A 367 22.77 -2.40 -32.81
CA VAL A 367 23.14 -2.30 -31.39
C VAL A 367 23.71 -0.93 -31.05
N TYR A 368 24.61 -0.38 -31.88
CA TYR A 368 25.14 0.96 -31.67
C TYR A 368 24.06 2.04 -31.77
N GLU A 369 23.15 1.92 -32.73
CA GLU A 369 22.03 2.85 -32.87
C GLU A 369 21.11 2.79 -31.64
N ASN A 370 20.80 1.58 -31.15
CA ASN A 370 19.98 1.41 -29.95
C ASN A 370 20.65 1.95 -28.68
N VAL A 371 21.88 1.52 -28.40
CA VAL A 371 22.55 1.77 -27.11
C VAL A 371 23.16 3.17 -27.05
N LEU A 372 23.70 3.66 -28.17
CA LEU A 372 24.49 4.90 -28.21
C LEU A 372 23.88 6.00 -29.08
N GLY A 373 22.77 5.73 -29.80
CA GLY A 373 22.09 6.73 -30.62
C GLY A 373 22.88 7.20 -31.83
N ARG A 374 23.89 6.43 -32.26
CA ARG A 374 24.82 6.83 -33.34
C ARG A 374 25.29 5.66 -34.16
N VAL A 375 25.88 5.98 -35.31
CA VAL A 375 26.60 4.99 -36.13
C VAL A 375 27.92 4.56 -35.45
N PRO A 376 28.33 3.29 -35.62
CA PRO A 376 29.62 2.81 -35.17
C PRO A 376 30.80 3.61 -35.74
N ASP A 377 31.87 3.78 -34.95
CA ASP A 377 33.14 4.28 -35.47
C ASP A 377 33.85 3.19 -36.30
N ALA A 378 34.57 3.59 -37.35
CA ALA A 378 35.09 2.63 -38.33
C ALA A 378 36.04 1.57 -37.74
N ASP A 379 36.89 1.98 -36.79
CA ASP A 379 37.91 1.11 -36.20
C ASP A 379 37.28 0.12 -35.22
N GLY A 380 36.45 0.61 -34.29
CA GLY A 380 35.71 -0.21 -33.33
C GLY A 380 34.71 -1.15 -34.01
N PHE A 381 34.01 -0.67 -35.02
CA PHE A 381 33.09 -1.49 -35.81
C PHE A 381 33.79 -2.66 -36.48
N THR A 382 34.91 -2.41 -37.16
CA THR A 382 35.70 -3.46 -37.83
C THR A 382 36.18 -4.50 -36.81
N PHE A 383 36.70 -4.04 -35.66
CA PHE A 383 37.15 -4.91 -34.59
C PHE A 383 36.03 -5.83 -34.09
N TRP A 384 34.85 -5.29 -33.81
CA TRP A 384 33.72 -6.07 -33.30
C TRP A 384 33.14 -7.02 -34.35
N THR A 385 32.99 -6.57 -35.60
CA THR A 385 32.48 -7.44 -36.67
C THR A 385 33.42 -8.59 -36.97
N ASP A 386 34.74 -8.38 -36.92
CA ASP A 386 35.73 -9.44 -37.10
C ASP A 386 35.64 -10.51 -36.00
N LEU A 387 35.42 -10.10 -34.74
CA LEU A 387 35.25 -11.02 -33.62
C LEU A 387 33.94 -11.82 -33.69
N LEU A 388 32.85 -11.17 -34.12
CA LEU A 388 31.56 -11.81 -34.36
C LEU A 388 31.62 -12.80 -35.53
N ASP A 389 32.25 -12.42 -36.65
CA ASP A 389 32.40 -13.28 -37.83
C ASP A 389 33.31 -14.48 -37.56
N ALA A 390 34.34 -14.30 -36.72
CA ALA A 390 35.19 -15.38 -36.25
C ALA A 390 34.50 -16.29 -35.22
N GLY A 391 33.33 -15.91 -34.69
CA GLY A 391 32.65 -16.60 -33.59
C GLY A 391 33.44 -16.60 -32.28
N THR A 392 34.37 -15.66 -32.13
CA THR A 392 35.17 -15.50 -30.89
C THR A 392 34.36 -14.82 -29.80
N VAL A 393 33.42 -13.96 -30.20
CA VAL A 393 32.46 -13.27 -29.33
C VAL A 393 31.04 -13.61 -29.80
N GLY A 394 30.17 -13.97 -28.87
CA GLY A 394 28.75 -14.18 -29.13
C GLY A 394 27.98 -12.86 -29.21
N ARG A 395 26.75 -12.90 -29.72
CA ARG A 395 25.91 -11.69 -29.86
C ARG A 395 25.49 -11.12 -28.51
N ASP A 396 25.22 -11.99 -27.55
CA ASP A 396 25.05 -11.71 -26.13
C ASP A 396 26.25 -10.90 -25.60
N VAL A 397 27.46 -11.47 -25.67
CA VAL A 397 28.66 -10.81 -25.14
C VAL A 397 28.94 -9.49 -25.84
N PHE A 398 28.66 -9.38 -27.15
CA PHE A 398 28.84 -8.14 -27.88
C PHE A 398 27.92 -6.99 -27.39
N ILE A 399 26.63 -7.25 -27.19
CA ILE A 399 25.69 -6.22 -26.71
C ILE A 399 26.14 -5.71 -25.33
N LEU A 400 26.48 -6.62 -24.43
CA LEU A 400 27.00 -6.27 -23.10
C LEU A 400 28.31 -5.47 -23.20
N SER A 401 29.22 -5.86 -24.10
CA SER A 401 30.50 -5.15 -24.29
C SER A 401 30.32 -3.72 -24.80
N VAL A 402 29.31 -3.45 -25.62
CA VAL A 402 28.98 -2.08 -26.07
C VAL A 402 28.50 -1.24 -24.89
N LEU A 403 27.65 -1.80 -24.04
CA LEU A 403 27.14 -1.15 -22.83
C LEU A 403 28.28 -0.82 -21.85
N GLU A 404 29.09 -1.82 -21.51
CA GLU A 404 30.27 -1.65 -20.64
C GLU A 404 31.27 -0.64 -21.22
N GLY A 405 31.46 -0.67 -22.54
CA GLY A 405 32.35 0.25 -23.25
C GLY A 405 31.94 1.72 -23.11
N ALA A 406 30.64 2.03 -23.14
CA ALA A 406 30.14 3.38 -22.94
C ALA A 406 30.42 3.90 -21.52
N LYS A 407 30.36 3.01 -20.52
CA LYS A 407 30.53 3.32 -19.09
C LYS A 407 31.99 3.28 -18.64
N ALA A 408 32.86 2.59 -19.38
CA ALA A 408 34.27 2.40 -19.05
C ALA A 408 35.02 3.73 -18.83
N ALA A 409 35.95 3.72 -17.88
CA ALA A 409 36.75 4.91 -17.56
C ALA A 409 37.52 5.43 -18.80
N ILE A 410 37.45 6.74 -19.02
CA ILE A 410 38.14 7.40 -20.14
C ILE A 410 39.66 7.29 -19.93
N PRO A 411 40.42 6.70 -20.87
CA PRO A 411 41.87 6.61 -20.73
C PRO A 411 42.57 7.96 -20.60
N GLN A 412 43.59 8.02 -19.75
CA GLN A 412 44.35 9.26 -19.58
C GLN A 412 45.08 9.63 -20.88
N GLY A 413 44.89 10.87 -21.34
CA GLY A 413 45.50 11.36 -22.57
C GLY A 413 44.68 11.10 -23.84
N SER A 414 43.42 10.64 -23.72
CA SER A 414 42.49 10.56 -24.84
C SER A 414 42.28 11.90 -25.55
N GLU A 415 42.06 11.83 -26.86
CA GLU A 415 41.80 13.00 -27.69
C GLU A 415 40.48 13.69 -27.30
N PRO A 416 40.38 15.03 -27.35
CA PRO A 416 39.16 15.75 -26.94
C PRO A 416 37.89 15.30 -27.67
N ALA A 417 37.99 14.92 -28.94
CA ALA A 417 36.85 14.43 -29.73
C ALA A 417 36.34 13.06 -29.22
N PHE A 418 37.25 12.17 -28.81
CA PHE A 418 36.87 10.89 -28.19
C PHE A 418 36.19 11.12 -26.84
N ILE A 419 36.73 12.03 -26.02
CA ILE A 419 36.15 12.38 -24.71
C ILE A 419 34.72 12.92 -24.90
N ALA A 420 34.52 13.83 -25.86
CA ALA A 420 33.21 14.39 -26.16
C ALA A 420 32.22 13.30 -26.60
N GLN A 421 32.64 12.39 -27.49
CA GLN A 421 31.79 11.28 -27.93
C GLN A 421 31.39 10.36 -26.77
N VAL A 422 32.31 10.00 -25.88
CA VAL A 422 32.00 9.15 -24.72
C VAL A 422 31.02 9.85 -23.76
N ILE A 423 31.12 11.18 -23.61
CA ILE A 423 30.15 11.95 -22.80
C ILE A 423 28.77 11.94 -23.46
N GLU A 424 28.69 12.12 -24.78
CA GLU A 424 27.42 12.03 -25.52
C GLU A 424 26.80 10.63 -25.44
N ASP A 425 27.61 9.59 -25.62
CA ASP A 425 27.19 8.19 -25.52
C ASP A 425 26.60 7.88 -24.13
N ARG A 426 27.28 8.32 -23.07
CA ARG A 426 26.81 8.16 -21.69
C ARG A 426 25.51 8.91 -21.44
N GLN A 427 25.41 10.16 -21.88
CA GLN A 427 24.20 10.96 -21.70
C GLN A 427 23.02 10.36 -22.45
N TYR A 428 23.24 9.85 -23.67
CA TYR A 428 22.19 9.19 -24.45
C TYR A 428 21.65 7.97 -23.71
N LEU A 429 22.55 7.12 -23.21
CA LEU A 429 22.19 5.93 -22.45
C LEU A 429 21.51 6.26 -21.12
N GLU A 430 22.04 7.23 -20.37
CA GLU A 430 21.47 7.72 -19.10
C GLU A 430 20.04 8.25 -19.31
N ASN A 431 19.81 9.04 -20.36
CA ASN A 431 18.46 9.52 -20.68
C ASN A 431 17.49 8.36 -21.01
N LYS A 432 17.94 7.32 -21.73
CA LYS A 432 17.11 6.12 -21.95
C LYS A 432 16.86 5.39 -20.64
N ALA A 433 17.86 5.27 -19.77
CA ALA A 433 17.72 4.64 -18.46
C ALA A 433 16.70 5.40 -17.58
N ASP A 434 16.76 6.73 -17.55
CA ASP A 434 15.82 7.56 -16.81
C ASP A 434 14.38 7.43 -17.33
N ILE A 435 14.19 7.42 -18.66
CA ILE A 435 12.87 7.17 -19.27
C ILE A 435 12.37 5.77 -18.89
N GLY A 436 13.24 4.76 -18.94
CA GLY A 436 12.93 3.38 -18.58
C GLY A 436 12.54 3.24 -17.11
N ALA A 437 13.32 3.83 -16.21
CA ALA A 437 13.04 3.87 -14.77
C ALA A 437 11.74 4.62 -14.48
N TYR A 438 11.46 5.73 -15.17
CA TYR A 438 10.20 6.44 -15.00
C TYR A 438 8.99 5.57 -15.37
N PHE A 439 9.06 4.81 -16.46
CA PHE A 439 8.01 3.86 -16.85
C PHE A 439 7.82 2.71 -15.85
N ALA A 440 8.91 2.03 -15.50
CA ALA A 440 8.85 0.77 -14.76
C ALA A 440 8.85 0.97 -13.23
N VAL A 441 9.77 1.79 -12.72
CA VAL A 441 10.00 1.98 -11.28
C VAL A 441 9.00 2.98 -10.71
N HIS A 442 8.88 4.16 -11.32
CA HIS A 442 8.05 5.23 -10.78
C HIS A 442 6.56 5.07 -11.09
N LYS A 443 6.22 4.64 -12.31
CA LYS A 443 4.83 4.37 -12.70
C LYS A 443 4.38 2.94 -12.48
N GLY A 444 5.30 1.99 -12.27
CA GLY A 444 4.94 0.59 -12.02
C GLY A 444 4.31 -0.11 -13.23
N MET A 445 4.48 0.39 -14.45
CA MET A 445 3.77 -0.15 -15.62
C MET A 445 4.45 -1.39 -16.19
N SER A 446 3.66 -2.34 -16.71
CA SER A 446 4.17 -3.60 -17.26
C SER A 446 3.72 -3.93 -18.69
N ASP A 447 2.94 -3.07 -19.36
CA ASP A 447 2.60 -3.30 -20.77
C ASP A 447 3.83 -3.07 -21.67
N VAL A 448 4.28 -4.13 -22.33
CA VAL A 448 5.49 -4.13 -23.15
C VAL A 448 5.35 -3.30 -24.44
N ASN A 449 4.13 -3.14 -24.96
CA ASN A 449 3.89 -2.29 -26.12
C ASN A 449 4.02 -0.82 -25.72
N ASP A 450 3.44 -0.43 -24.59
CA ASP A 450 3.55 0.93 -24.05
C ASP A 450 5.00 1.26 -23.69
N ALA A 451 5.73 0.30 -23.10
CA ALA A 451 7.16 0.42 -22.83
C ALA A 451 7.97 0.68 -24.10
N SER A 452 7.66 -0.04 -25.19
CA SER A 452 8.30 0.11 -26.49
C SER A 452 7.94 1.43 -27.17
N ASN A 453 6.66 1.79 -27.14
CA ASN A 453 6.14 3.02 -27.74
C ASN A 453 6.75 4.26 -27.09
N ALA A 454 6.84 4.29 -25.76
CA ALA A 454 7.47 5.38 -25.03
C ALA A 454 8.96 5.52 -25.37
N MET A 455 9.71 4.41 -25.37
CA MET A 455 11.14 4.42 -25.66
C MET A 455 11.44 4.83 -27.12
N ALA A 456 10.60 4.40 -28.07
CA ALA A 456 10.77 4.71 -29.49
C ALA A 456 10.61 6.20 -29.83
N LEU A 457 10.01 7.00 -28.94
CA LEU A 457 9.93 8.45 -29.11
C LEU A 457 11.28 9.13 -28.90
N PHE A 458 12.18 8.55 -28.10
CA PHE A 458 13.47 9.15 -27.77
C PHE A 458 14.47 9.09 -28.93
N ASP A 459 14.93 10.25 -29.37
CA ASP A 459 15.87 10.43 -30.48
C ASP A 459 17.22 11.05 -30.06
N GLY A 460 17.46 11.20 -28.76
CA GLY A 460 18.65 11.86 -28.21
C GLY A 460 18.48 13.35 -27.92
N SER A 461 17.38 13.97 -28.35
CA SER A 461 17.09 15.38 -28.07
C SER A 461 16.32 15.61 -26.77
N GLN A 462 16.44 16.81 -26.19
CA GLN A 462 15.65 17.17 -25.01
C GLN A 462 14.13 17.17 -25.27
N GLY A 463 13.73 17.47 -26.51
CA GLY A 463 12.31 17.47 -26.90
C GLY A 463 11.71 16.07 -26.83
N SER A 464 12.45 15.07 -27.33
CA SER A 464 11.97 13.69 -27.34
C SER A 464 11.89 13.06 -25.95
N ILE A 465 12.69 13.51 -24.97
CA ILE A 465 12.51 13.13 -23.56
C ILE A 465 11.13 13.56 -23.06
N GLN A 466 10.70 14.80 -23.37
CA GLN A 466 9.39 15.30 -22.95
C GLN A 466 8.24 14.61 -23.67
N ASP A 467 8.43 14.26 -24.94
CA ASP A 467 7.46 13.47 -25.71
C ASP A 467 7.31 12.07 -25.09
N ALA A 468 8.41 11.41 -24.73
CA ALA A 468 8.40 10.12 -24.03
C ALA A 468 7.69 10.21 -22.67
N ILE A 469 8.05 11.17 -21.82
CA ILE A 469 7.39 11.38 -20.51
C ILE A 469 5.88 11.64 -20.67
N SER A 470 5.50 12.42 -21.68
CA SER A 470 4.09 12.71 -21.96
C SER A 470 3.32 11.46 -22.38
N ALA A 471 3.94 10.62 -23.22
CA ALA A 471 3.37 9.33 -23.60
C ALA A 471 3.23 8.41 -22.38
N ILE A 472 4.28 8.26 -21.56
CA ILE A 472 4.27 7.46 -20.33
C ILE A 472 3.13 7.90 -19.40
N ASN A 473 2.95 9.20 -19.19
CA ASN A 473 1.86 9.70 -18.35
C ASN A 473 0.47 9.44 -18.95
N GLY A 474 0.33 9.43 -20.27
CA GLY A 474 -0.89 9.02 -20.95
C GLY A 474 -1.21 7.55 -20.72
N HIS A 475 -0.24 6.66 -20.99
CA HIS A 475 -0.34 5.23 -20.73
C HIS A 475 -0.67 4.92 -19.26
N TYR A 476 0.00 5.61 -18.33
CA TYR A 476 -0.26 5.47 -16.90
C TYR A 476 -1.69 5.89 -16.52
N ALA A 477 -2.22 6.96 -17.12
CA ALA A 477 -3.59 7.38 -16.87
C ALA A 477 -4.62 6.35 -17.35
N ASP A 478 -4.34 5.70 -18.49
CA ASP A 478 -5.17 4.60 -19.01
C ASP A 478 -5.07 3.36 -18.10
N ALA A 479 -3.87 3.01 -17.64
CA ALA A 479 -3.59 1.90 -16.74
C ALA A 479 -4.28 2.03 -15.36
N LEU A 480 -4.55 3.25 -14.90
CA LEU A 480 -5.30 3.51 -13.67
C LEU A 480 -6.81 3.23 -13.78
N SER A 481 -7.33 2.97 -14.98
CA SER A 481 -8.76 2.70 -15.22
C SER A 481 -9.26 1.49 -14.43
N THR A 482 -10.42 1.61 -13.77
CA THR A 482 -11.01 0.52 -12.97
C THR A 482 -11.70 -0.57 -13.81
N GLY A 483 -12.02 -0.28 -15.08
CA GLY A 483 -12.73 -1.22 -15.97
C GLY A 483 -11.84 -1.85 -17.05
N SER A 484 -10.68 -1.25 -17.33
CA SER A 484 -9.79 -1.66 -18.41
C SER A 484 -8.33 -1.28 -18.16
N GLY A 485 -7.97 -1.00 -16.90
CA GLY A 485 -6.60 -0.64 -16.54
C GLY A 485 -5.68 -1.85 -16.50
N ASP A 486 -4.47 -1.64 -15.98
CA ASP A 486 -3.42 -2.64 -15.87
C ASP A 486 -2.96 -2.78 -14.44
N PHE A 487 -2.37 -3.94 -14.09
CA PHE A 487 -1.71 -4.06 -12.80
C PHE A 487 -0.50 -3.14 -12.74
N LEU A 488 -0.40 -2.37 -11.66
CA LEU A 488 0.70 -1.43 -11.46
C LEU A 488 1.54 -1.88 -10.27
N MET A 489 2.86 -1.81 -10.41
CA MET A 489 3.79 -2.24 -9.37
C MET A 489 4.96 -1.27 -9.18
N PRO A 490 4.72 -0.04 -8.69
CA PRO A 490 5.80 0.93 -8.51
C PRO A 490 6.72 0.54 -7.35
N LEU A 491 7.99 0.94 -7.44
CA LEU A 491 8.98 0.76 -6.38
C LEU A 491 9.36 2.12 -5.80
N VAL A 492 9.14 2.29 -4.50
CA VAL A 492 9.37 3.56 -3.80
C VAL A 492 10.62 3.49 -2.95
N GLY A 493 11.44 4.54 -3.02
CA GLY A 493 12.63 4.71 -2.18
C GLY A 493 13.91 4.06 -2.72
N VAL A 494 13.86 3.49 -3.92
CA VAL A 494 15.01 2.81 -4.53
C VAL A 494 15.74 3.65 -5.58
N LEU A 495 14.98 4.38 -6.40
CA LEU A 495 15.50 5.39 -7.32
C LEU A 495 14.74 6.70 -7.09
N ASP A 496 15.45 7.82 -7.16
CA ASP A 496 14.81 9.13 -7.22
C ASP A 496 14.10 9.30 -8.57
N ASP A 497 13.02 10.10 -8.62
CA ASP A 497 12.35 10.42 -9.89
C ASP A 497 13.24 11.39 -10.70
N PRO A 498 13.82 10.95 -11.83
CA PRO A 498 14.78 11.72 -12.60
C PRO A 498 14.17 12.97 -13.25
N PHE A 499 12.84 13.10 -13.24
CA PHE A 499 12.11 14.19 -13.87
C PHE A 499 11.34 15.07 -12.88
N THR A 500 11.45 14.80 -11.58
CA THR A 500 10.99 15.73 -10.53
C THR A 500 12.11 16.70 -10.16
N GLY A 501 11.81 18.00 -10.18
CA GLY A 501 12.75 19.08 -9.90
C GLY A 501 12.20 20.09 -8.91
#